data_AF-A0A919Z3P8-F1
#
_entry.id   AF-A0A919Z3P8-F1
#
_cell.length_a   1.000
_cell.length_b   1.000
_cell.length_c   1.000
_cell.angle_alpha   90.00
_cell.angle_beta   90.00
_cell.angle_gamma   90.00
#
_symmetry.space_group_name_H-M   'P 1'
#
loop_
_entity.id
_entity.type
_entity.pdbx_description
1 polymer ?
#
loop_
_entity_poly.entity_id
_entity_poly.type
_entity_poly.pdbx_seq_one_letter_code
_entity_poly.pdbx_strand_id
1 'polypeptide(L)'
;MKKRVSVAAFMTVLILSVVALSACGKDNSAPLSKNAGTSAEGGAPDYLNETGFPIVNEPITLSAMVLVSPSQPADWNDIAAWQEYEKMSGIHIDWDAYTSADITEKRNLALASDQLPDIFYRAKVPDKDIDKYGEEGSFIKLNDLIDQYAPNFKAIMEKYEDVKKGVATADGSIYALPNLTDSPSIEITRKLFINQKWLEHTGKQLPTTTDELYDVLVAFRDGDPNGDGGKNIIPLTADTLDDIIGVLRGSFGLGNRGTGNGYWDVEPDSEDLRFYPASQSYKELLAYLNKLYTENLIDREIFTSSGTKVLAKNEQNLVGSFSFGNVVARANTNADDFVGLETALAGPNGDRLYTSVRGHFGSRGAFLISKSNKYPEATMRWIDHFYSEEGIRMLYMGVEGVSYQKDADGNYDFIPEIVNNIPEGSSFDQVVSKYVPYAGGSLPTLILEEYFKGGETQPSAKAAAENLRPYVPEELWAPFSFTFEESEEKLSLEADIYAMVKQRTAEFVQGKASLDEFDSYVAQLEKMGLGQLKDIYDKAYDRYKQD
;
A
#
# COMPACT_ATOMS: atom_id res chain seq x y z
N MET A 1 25.56 -34.80 46.21
CA MET A 1 25.12 -34.41 47.59
C MET A 1 23.82 -33.63 47.45
N LYS A 2 22.66 -34.22 47.78
CA LYS A 2 21.80 -33.94 48.97
C LYS A 2 21.55 -32.42 49.17
N LYS A 3 20.35 -31.83 49.31
CA LYS A 3 18.91 -32.16 49.43
C LYS A 3 18.17 -30.79 49.23
N ARG A 4 17.08 -30.66 48.46
CA ARG A 4 15.65 -30.48 48.85
C ARG A 4 15.31 -29.82 50.22
N VAL A 5 14.13 -29.14 50.23
CA VAL A 5 13.18 -28.81 51.35
C VAL A 5 13.38 -27.39 51.96
N SER A 6 12.41 -26.52 52.26
CA SER A 6 10.95 -26.43 52.05
C SER A 6 10.40 -25.04 52.46
N VAL A 7 9.20 -24.75 51.94
CA VAL A 7 8.05 -23.96 52.45
C VAL A 7 8.01 -23.65 53.95
N ALA A 8 7.63 -22.43 54.33
CA ALA A 8 6.74 -22.16 55.47
C ALA A 8 6.09 -20.76 55.37
N ALA A 9 4.76 -20.76 55.40
CA ALA A 9 3.90 -19.60 55.56
C ALA A 9 3.86 -19.12 57.03
N PHE A 10 3.60 -17.83 57.26
CA PHE A 10 3.02 -17.37 58.52
C PHE A 10 1.95 -16.31 58.26
N MET A 11 0.73 -16.69 58.60
CA MET A 11 -0.47 -15.89 58.68
C MET A 11 -0.61 -15.46 60.15
N THR A 12 -0.82 -14.19 60.46
CA THR A 12 -1.40 -13.80 61.76
C THR A 12 -2.27 -12.56 61.61
N VAL A 13 -3.55 -12.78 61.89
CA VAL A 13 -4.65 -11.82 62.00
C VAL A 13 -4.67 -11.27 63.44
N LEU A 14 -4.87 -9.96 63.62
CA LEU A 14 -5.46 -9.42 64.86
C LEU A 14 -6.22 -8.08 64.64
N ILE A 15 -7.53 -8.23 64.41
CA ILE A 15 -8.72 -7.58 64.98
C ILE A 15 -8.64 -6.16 65.60
N LEU A 16 -9.49 -5.28 65.02
CA LEU A 16 -10.33 -4.18 65.54
C LEU A 16 -9.93 -3.34 66.78
N SER A 17 -10.00 -2.03 66.58
CA SER A 17 -10.76 -1.14 67.49
C SER A 17 -11.23 0.13 66.76
N VAL A 18 -12.55 0.26 66.64
CA VAL A 18 -13.29 1.42 66.15
C VAL A 18 -13.35 2.48 67.26
N VAL A 19 -12.94 3.71 66.96
CA VAL A 19 -13.41 4.91 67.66
C VAL A 19 -13.76 5.95 66.61
N ALA A 20 -15.06 6.22 66.49
CA ALA A 20 -15.59 7.35 65.74
C ALA A 20 -15.40 8.63 66.59
N LEU A 21 -14.77 9.64 66.00
CA LEU A 21 -14.88 11.03 66.43
C LEU A 21 -14.89 11.91 65.19
N SER A 22 -16.05 12.52 64.97
CA SER A 22 -16.39 13.49 63.95
C SER A 22 -15.56 14.76 64.11
N ALA A 23 -14.89 15.19 63.05
CA ALA A 23 -14.45 16.57 62.87
C ALA A 23 -14.45 16.91 61.37
N CYS A 24 -15.30 17.87 61.00
CA CYS A 24 -15.36 18.45 59.66
C CYS A 24 -14.03 19.11 59.30
N GLY A 25 -13.48 18.75 58.14
CA GLY A 25 -12.37 19.45 57.50
C GLY A 25 -12.50 19.29 55.99
N LYS A 26 -12.62 20.42 55.28
CA LYS A 26 -12.76 20.53 53.81
C LYS A 26 -11.67 19.74 53.07
N ASP A 27 -12.07 18.87 52.15
CA ASP A 27 -11.20 18.37 51.08
C ASP A 27 -11.81 18.69 49.71
N ASN A 28 -11.02 19.42 48.92
CA ASN A 28 -11.19 19.60 47.49
C ASN A 28 -11.01 18.24 46.81
N SER A 29 -12.12 17.67 46.33
CA SER A 29 -12.13 16.58 45.36
C SER A 29 -13.01 17.02 44.20
N ALA A 30 -12.36 17.31 43.07
CA ALA A 30 -13.04 17.54 41.81
C ALA A 30 -13.60 16.19 41.30
N PRO A 31 -14.88 16.11 40.90
CA PRO A 31 -15.41 14.90 40.27
C PRO A 31 -14.99 14.84 38.80
N LEU A 32 -14.59 13.64 38.38
CA LEU A 32 -14.49 13.20 37.00
C LEU A 32 -15.82 13.43 36.27
N SER A 33 -15.84 14.29 35.26
CA SER A 33 -16.96 14.44 34.33
C SER A 33 -16.82 13.43 33.20
N LYS A 34 -17.79 12.51 33.12
CA LYS A 34 -18.19 11.90 31.85
C LYS A 34 -18.50 13.01 30.85
N ASN A 35 -18.05 12.90 29.62
CA ASN A 35 -18.71 13.53 28.49
C ASN A 35 -18.78 12.51 27.34
N ALA A 36 -20.01 12.06 27.11
CA ALA A 36 -20.45 11.43 25.87
C ALA A 36 -21.60 12.29 25.35
N GLY A 37 -21.49 12.71 24.10
CA GLY A 37 -22.61 13.11 23.24
C GLY A 37 -23.32 14.42 23.58
N THR A 38 -22.90 15.51 22.93
CA THR A 38 -23.83 16.58 22.52
C THR A 38 -23.35 17.14 21.18
N SER A 39 -24.12 16.88 20.12
CA SER A 39 -24.00 17.58 18.85
C SER A 39 -24.78 18.90 18.91
N ALA A 40 -24.15 19.93 18.32
CA ALA A 40 -24.70 21.19 17.81
C ALA A 40 -25.20 22.25 18.82
N GLU A 41 -24.27 23.13 19.23
CA GLU A 41 -24.33 24.60 19.09
C GLU A 41 -23.05 25.18 19.72
N GLY A 42 -22.01 25.43 18.92
CA GLY A 42 -20.77 26.02 19.41
C GLY A 42 -19.83 26.34 18.25
N GLY A 43 -19.39 27.61 18.14
CA GLY A 43 -18.40 28.00 17.14
C GLY A 43 -17.06 27.29 17.35
N ALA A 44 -16.11 27.48 16.43
CA ALA A 44 -14.79 26.88 16.57
C ALA A 44 -14.13 27.21 17.92
N PRO A 45 -13.27 26.30 18.44
CA PRO A 45 -12.50 26.56 19.63
C PRO A 45 -11.68 27.85 19.53
N ASP A 46 -11.53 28.59 20.63
CA ASP A 46 -10.86 29.90 20.66
C ASP A 46 -9.39 29.87 20.15
N TYR A 47 -8.74 28.70 20.14
CA TYR A 47 -7.38 28.54 19.61
C TYR A 47 -7.32 28.41 18.09
N LEU A 48 -8.44 28.16 17.42
CA LEU A 48 -8.51 27.75 16.02
C LEU A 48 -8.94 28.91 15.12
N ASN A 49 -8.21 29.12 14.02
CA ASN A 49 -8.77 29.79 12.85
C ASN A 49 -9.51 28.74 12.02
N GLU A 50 -10.79 28.95 11.68
CA GLU A 50 -11.55 27.96 10.90
C GLU A 50 -11.05 27.84 9.45
N THR A 51 -10.49 28.92 8.92
CA THR A 51 -9.98 28.99 7.53
C THR A 51 -8.67 29.78 7.48
N GLY A 52 -7.87 29.54 6.44
CA GLY A 52 -6.61 30.23 6.22
C GLY A 52 -5.50 29.84 7.21
N PHE A 53 -4.39 30.57 7.11
CA PHE A 53 -3.19 30.43 7.92
C PHE A 53 -2.93 31.73 8.73
N PRO A 54 -2.37 31.64 9.95
CA PRO A 54 -2.01 30.41 10.67
C PRO A 54 -3.23 29.61 11.13
N ILE A 55 -3.07 28.29 11.30
CA ILE A 55 -4.17 27.40 11.71
C ILE A 55 -4.58 27.69 13.15
N VAL A 56 -3.60 28.01 14.00
CA VAL A 56 -3.80 28.35 15.40
C VAL A 56 -3.47 29.80 15.69
N ASN A 57 -4.16 30.38 16.67
CA ASN A 57 -3.94 31.77 17.09
C ASN A 57 -2.64 31.97 17.86
N GLU A 58 -2.20 30.93 18.59
CA GLU A 58 -0.93 30.88 19.31
C GLU A 58 -0.22 29.58 18.96
N PRO A 59 1.12 29.55 18.82
CA PRO A 59 1.84 28.35 18.45
C PRO A 59 1.58 27.18 19.39
N ILE A 60 1.33 25.99 18.83
CA ILE A 60 1.16 24.74 19.59
C ILE A 60 2.19 23.69 19.17
N THR A 61 2.38 22.69 20.00
CA THR A 61 3.21 21.51 19.72
C THR A 61 2.37 20.25 19.83
N LEU A 62 2.50 19.36 18.84
CA LEU A 62 1.90 18.03 18.82
C LEU A 62 2.99 16.96 18.71
N SER A 63 2.84 15.86 19.43
CA SER A 63 3.72 14.69 19.34
C SER A 63 3.25 13.75 18.23
N ALA A 64 4.17 13.24 17.41
CA ALA A 64 3.83 12.33 16.32
C ALA A 64 4.81 11.17 16.18
N MET A 65 4.28 9.94 16.21
CA MET A 65 5.06 8.77 15.80
C MET A 65 5.12 8.70 14.27
N VAL A 66 6.31 8.49 13.72
CA VAL A 66 6.49 8.45 12.26
C VAL A 66 7.49 7.39 11.77
N LEU A 67 7.13 6.73 10.67
CA LEU A 67 8.08 5.93 9.90
C LEU A 67 8.98 6.86 9.08
N VAL A 68 10.31 6.72 9.13
CA VAL A 68 11.27 7.49 8.32
C VAL A 68 12.14 6.59 7.42
N SER A 69 12.56 7.15 6.29
CA SER A 69 13.54 6.52 5.40
C SER A 69 14.96 6.83 5.88
N PRO A 70 15.94 5.90 5.79
CA PRO A 70 17.35 6.21 6.03
C PRO A 70 17.93 7.29 5.11
N SER A 71 17.26 7.61 3.99
CA SER A 71 17.64 8.70 3.10
C SER A 71 17.28 10.09 3.62
N GLN A 72 16.43 10.18 4.64
CA GLN A 72 15.95 11.45 5.19
C GLN A 72 16.87 11.98 6.29
N PRO A 73 16.80 13.30 6.57
CA PRO A 73 17.54 13.90 7.68
C PRO A 73 17.26 13.21 9.01
N ALA A 74 18.24 13.27 9.92
CA ALA A 74 18.16 12.62 11.23
C ALA A 74 17.07 13.26 12.12
N ASP A 75 16.96 14.60 12.09
CA ASP A 75 15.79 15.31 12.58
C ASP A 75 14.84 15.54 11.41
N TRP A 76 13.63 15.01 11.50
CA TRP A 76 12.67 15.15 10.41
C TRP A 76 12.25 16.60 10.21
N ASN A 77 12.31 17.44 11.25
CA ASN A 77 12.04 18.88 11.15
C ASN A 77 13.08 19.64 10.32
N ASP A 78 14.20 19.02 9.93
CA ASP A 78 15.17 19.62 8.99
C ASP A 78 14.71 19.57 7.53
N ILE A 79 13.62 18.87 7.22
CA ILE A 79 13.06 18.84 5.86
C ILE A 79 12.41 20.20 5.54
N ALA A 80 12.82 20.81 4.42
CA ALA A 80 12.38 22.17 4.04
C ALA A 80 10.84 22.33 3.99
N ALA A 81 10.11 21.33 3.49
CA ALA A 81 8.65 21.33 3.51
C ALA A 81 8.07 21.46 4.92
N TRP A 82 8.64 20.76 5.91
CA TRP A 82 8.17 20.84 7.30
C TRP A 82 8.48 22.18 7.95
N GLN A 83 9.68 22.72 7.69
CA GLN A 83 10.05 24.06 8.19
C GLN A 83 9.13 25.15 7.64
N GLU A 84 8.75 25.06 6.36
CA GLU A 84 7.83 26.01 5.76
C GLU A 84 6.41 25.83 6.31
N TYR A 85 5.95 24.59 6.41
CA TYR A 85 4.61 24.32 6.90
C TYR A 85 4.41 24.67 8.38
N GLU A 86 5.43 24.52 9.23
CA GLU A 86 5.40 24.99 10.61
C GLU A 86 5.18 26.51 10.69
N LYS A 87 5.90 27.29 9.87
CA LYS A 87 5.72 28.76 9.80
C LYS A 87 4.34 29.14 9.32
N MET A 88 3.81 28.42 8.33
CA MET A 88 2.47 28.67 7.78
C MET A 88 1.40 28.33 8.80
N SER A 89 1.46 27.15 9.41
CA SER A 89 0.41 26.60 10.27
C SER A 89 0.42 27.14 11.70
N GLY A 90 1.59 27.52 12.22
CA GLY A 90 1.79 27.77 13.65
C GLY A 90 1.83 26.50 14.50
N ILE A 91 1.96 25.33 13.87
CA ILE A 91 1.96 24.02 14.55
C ILE A 91 3.33 23.38 14.37
N HIS A 92 4.05 23.19 15.48
CA HIS A 92 5.27 22.40 15.53
C HIS A 92 4.94 20.92 15.79
N ILE A 93 5.60 20.01 15.08
CA ILE A 93 5.47 18.57 15.31
C ILE A 93 6.76 18.04 15.94
N ASP A 94 6.64 17.45 17.12
CA ASP A 94 7.70 16.69 17.77
C ASP A 94 7.67 15.25 17.26
N TRP A 95 8.56 14.93 16.31
CA TRP A 95 8.59 13.65 15.61
C TRP A 95 9.35 12.58 16.40
N ASP A 96 8.64 11.55 16.83
CA ASP A 96 9.22 10.29 17.30
C ASP A 96 9.43 9.36 16.10
N ALA A 97 10.61 9.48 15.50
CA ALA A 97 10.96 8.87 14.22
C ALA A 97 11.55 7.46 14.37
N TYR A 98 10.97 6.50 13.64
CA TYR A 98 11.39 5.10 13.64
C TYR A 98 11.69 4.59 12.24
N THR A 99 12.65 3.66 12.15
CA THR A 99 12.94 2.95 10.90
C THR A 99 11.85 1.93 10.58
N SER A 100 11.85 1.40 9.36
CA SER A 100 10.96 0.29 8.97
C SER A 100 11.15 -0.98 9.81
N ALA A 101 12.33 -1.17 10.42
CA ALA A 101 12.60 -2.30 11.29
C ALA A 101 11.94 -2.15 12.67
N ASP A 102 11.82 -0.92 13.17
CA ASP A 102 11.43 -0.65 14.56
C ASP A 102 9.97 -0.21 14.70
N ILE A 103 9.40 0.46 13.68
CA ILE A 103 8.08 1.12 13.78
C ILE A 103 6.97 0.17 14.24
N THR A 104 6.98 -1.08 13.78
CA THR A 104 5.94 -2.06 14.12
C THR A 104 5.96 -2.39 15.61
N GLU A 105 7.13 -2.67 16.18
CA GLU A 105 7.26 -2.98 17.61
C GLU A 105 6.87 -1.77 18.46
N LYS A 106 7.32 -0.58 18.07
CA LYS A 106 7.10 0.67 18.80
C LYS A 106 5.64 1.10 18.79
N ARG A 107 5.00 1.04 17.62
CA ARG A 107 3.55 1.26 17.48
C ARG A 107 2.76 0.29 18.34
N ASN A 108 3.05 -1.01 18.25
CA ASN A 108 2.31 -2.02 18.99
C ASN A 108 2.47 -1.83 20.51
N LEU A 109 3.66 -1.44 20.97
CA LEU A 109 3.90 -1.11 22.38
C LEU A 109 3.08 0.11 22.82
N ALA A 110 3.08 1.19 22.04
CA ALA A 110 2.31 2.40 22.35
C ALA A 110 0.81 2.11 22.46
N LEU A 111 0.26 1.33 21.51
CA LEU A 111 -1.15 0.93 21.52
C LEU A 111 -1.49 0.03 22.71
N ALA A 112 -0.62 -0.94 23.04
CA ALA A 112 -0.87 -1.87 24.15
C ALA A 112 -0.71 -1.23 25.54
N SER A 113 0.14 -0.21 25.67
CA SER A 113 0.40 0.49 26.95
C SER A 113 -0.50 1.70 27.18
N ASP A 114 -1.30 2.08 26.18
CA ASP A 114 -2.10 3.31 26.16
C ASP A 114 -1.25 4.61 26.28
N GLN A 115 0.04 4.53 25.98
CA GLN A 115 0.95 5.67 25.93
C GLN A 115 1.03 6.19 24.48
N LEU A 116 -0.05 6.82 24.05
CA LEU A 116 -0.23 7.23 22.65
C LEU A 116 0.38 8.62 22.39
N PRO A 117 1.08 8.82 21.25
CA PRO A 117 1.38 10.16 20.73
C PRO A 117 0.07 10.86 20.33
N ASP A 118 0.10 12.17 20.08
CA ASP A 118 -1.08 12.89 19.57
C ASP A 118 -1.46 12.41 18.16
N ILE A 119 -0.45 12.04 17.35
CA ILE A 119 -0.60 11.63 15.95
C ILE A 119 0.18 10.35 15.66
N PHE A 120 -0.44 9.45 14.89
CA PHE A 120 0.29 8.40 14.17
C PHE A 120 0.39 8.82 12.70
N TYR A 121 1.57 9.28 12.28
CA TYR A 121 1.82 9.77 10.92
C TYR A 121 2.62 8.72 10.15
N ARG A 122 2.06 8.15 9.08
CA ARG A 122 2.72 7.13 8.24
C ARG A 122 3.21 5.91 9.04
N ALA A 123 2.63 5.66 10.20
CA ALA A 123 3.00 4.57 11.11
C ALA A 123 2.47 3.19 10.65
N LYS A 124 1.80 3.13 9.48
CA LYS A 124 1.27 1.91 8.84
C LYS A 124 0.40 1.09 9.80
N VAL A 125 -0.50 1.76 10.52
CA VAL A 125 -1.41 1.09 11.47
C VAL A 125 -2.25 0.08 10.68
N PRO A 126 -2.18 -1.23 10.97
CA PRO A 126 -2.92 -2.26 10.25
C PRO A 126 -4.42 -2.10 10.45
N ASP A 127 -5.23 -2.43 9.45
CA ASP A 127 -6.69 -2.26 9.50
C ASP A 127 -7.30 -2.89 10.75
N LYS A 128 -6.89 -4.12 11.12
CA LYS A 128 -7.38 -4.79 12.34
C LYS A 128 -7.13 -3.99 13.63
N ASP A 129 -6.02 -3.25 13.69
CA ASP A 129 -5.68 -2.41 14.84
C ASP A 129 -6.48 -1.11 14.79
N ILE A 130 -6.76 -0.59 13.60
CA ILE A 130 -7.69 0.55 13.41
C ILE A 130 -9.07 0.18 13.92
N ASP A 131 -9.60 -0.98 13.51
CA ASP A 131 -10.92 -1.46 13.91
C ASP A 131 -10.98 -1.62 15.44
N LYS A 132 -10.03 -2.37 16.03
CA LYS A 132 -9.97 -2.61 17.47
C LYS A 132 -9.84 -1.33 18.29
N TYR A 133 -8.79 -0.54 18.04
CA TYR A 133 -8.46 0.61 18.89
C TYR A 133 -9.36 1.82 18.58
N GLY A 134 -9.99 1.86 17.39
CA GLY A 134 -11.06 2.79 17.07
C GLY A 134 -12.31 2.52 17.90
N GLU A 135 -12.77 1.26 17.95
CA GLU A 135 -13.92 0.85 18.77
C GLU A 135 -13.67 1.02 20.28
N GLU A 136 -12.45 0.74 20.74
CA GLU A 136 -12.04 0.96 22.15
C GLU A 136 -11.89 2.45 22.52
N GLY A 137 -11.93 3.36 21.54
CA GLY A 137 -11.84 4.82 21.75
C GLY A 137 -10.42 5.35 21.96
N SER A 138 -9.39 4.59 21.58
CA SER A 138 -8.00 5.03 21.56
C SER A 138 -7.70 5.96 20.38
N PHE A 139 -8.45 5.83 19.28
CA PHE A 139 -8.45 6.78 18.17
C PHE A 139 -9.72 7.63 18.16
N ILE A 140 -9.56 8.91 17.80
CA ILE A 140 -10.70 9.82 17.64
C ILE A 140 -11.47 9.44 16.38
N LYS A 141 -12.81 9.35 16.48
CA LYS A 141 -13.70 9.22 15.32
C LYS A 141 -13.65 10.50 14.49
N LEU A 142 -13.26 10.38 13.23
CA LEU A 142 -12.93 11.52 12.36
C LEU A 142 -14.12 12.07 11.57
N ASN A 143 -15.27 11.38 11.51
CA ASN A 143 -16.40 11.77 10.67
C ASN A 143 -16.79 13.26 10.84
N ASP A 144 -17.05 13.71 12.09
CA ASP A 144 -17.46 15.09 12.37
C ASP A 144 -16.32 16.09 12.10
N LEU A 145 -15.07 15.70 12.34
CA LEU A 145 -13.89 16.52 12.06
C LEU A 145 -13.69 16.69 10.55
N ILE A 146 -13.90 15.62 9.77
CA ILE A 146 -13.80 15.66 8.32
C ILE A 146 -14.89 16.59 7.76
N ASP A 147 -16.12 16.42 8.24
CA ASP A 147 -17.26 17.23 7.78
C ASP A 147 -17.10 18.72 8.05
N GLN A 148 -16.47 19.10 9.17
CA GLN A 148 -16.30 20.50 9.58
C GLN A 148 -14.99 21.13 9.11
N TYR A 149 -13.90 20.37 9.09
CA TYR A 149 -12.54 20.92 8.99
C TYR A 149 -11.68 20.33 7.87
N ALA A 150 -12.18 19.34 7.11
CA ALA A 150 -11.42 18.69 6.04
C ALA A 150 -12.07 18.81 4.65
N PRO A 151 -12.27 20.03 4.12
CA PRO A 151 -12.92 20.23 2.82
C PRO A 151 -12.16 19.57 1.65
N ASN A 152 -10.83 19.49 1.70
CA ASN A 152 -10.07 18.91 0.59
C ASN A 152 -10.23 17.38 0.55
N PHE A 153 -10.10 16.72 1.68
CA PHE A 153 -10.32 15.28 1.77
C PHE A 153 -11.77 14.90 1.47
N LYS A 154 -12.74 15.71 1.93
CA LYS A 154 -14.15 15.52 1.59
C LYS A 154 -14.40 15.58 0.09
N ALA A 155 -13.81 16.56 -0.61
CA ALA A 155 -13.91 16.64 -2.07
C ALA A 155 -13.32 15.42 -2.78
N ILE A 156 -12.26 14.82 -2.24
CA ILE A 156 -11.68 13.57 -2.77
C ILE A 156 -12.63 12.39 -2.58
N MET A 157 -13.25 12.24 -1.40
CA MET A 157 -14.25 11.18 -1.16
C MET A 157 -15.47 11.32 -2.06
N GLU A 158 -15.90 12.55 -2.36
CA GLU A 158 -17.00 12.81 -3.29
C GLU A 158 -16.61 12.50 -4.75
N LYS A 159 -15.33 12.66 -5.10
CA LYS A 159 -14.81 12.40 -6.45
C LYS A 159 -14.56 10.92 -6.74
N TYR A 160 -14.10 10.16 -5.74
CA TYR A 160 -13.65 8.77 -5.90
C TYR A 160 -14.43 7.81 -5.01
N GLU A 161 -15.32 7.03 -5.63
CA GLU A 161 -16.19 6.08 -4.93
C GLU A 161 -15.39 5.01 -4.16
N ASP A 162 -14.29 4.51 -4.72
CA ASP A 162 -13.44 3.53 -4.06
C ASP A 162 -12.76 4.11 -2.80
N VAL A 163 -12.45 5.42 -2.81
CA VAL A 163 -11.94 6.11 -1.61
C VAL A 163 -13.02 6.19 -0.54
N LYS A 164 -14.23 6.63 -0.90
CA LYS A 164 -15.36 6.72 0.02
C LYS A 164 -15.67 5.37 0.69
N LYS A 165 -15.65 4.28 -0.08
CA LYS A 165 -15.87 2.92 0.45
C LYS A 165 -14.69 2.40 1.26
N GLY A 166 -13.46 2.70 0.87
CA GLY A 166 -12.26 2.17 1.53
C GLY A 166 -11.94 2.76 2.91
N VAL A 167 -12.37 4.01 3.16
CA VAL A 167 -12.03 4.74 4.40
C VAL A 167 -12.86 4.31 5.62
N ALA A 168 -14.06 3.80 5.41
CA ALA A 168 -14.96 3.41 6.50
C ALA A 168 -14.52 2.07 7.12
N THR A 169 -14.54 1.98 8.45
CA THR A 169 -14.42 0.72 9.18
C THR A 169 -15.75 -0.03 9.20
N ALA A 170 -15.78 -1.28 9.67
CA ALA A 170 -16.98 -2.12 9.61
C ALA A 170 -18.18 -1.58 10.40
N ASP A 171 -17.96 -0.65 11.34
CA ASP A 171 -18.99 0.06 12.11
C ASP A 171 -19.50 1.34 11.40
N GLY A 172 -18.99 1.67 10.21
CA GLY A 172 -19.31 2.88 9.45
C GLY A 172 -18.59 4.15 9.92
N SER A 173 -17.68 4.04 10.88
CA SER A 173 -16.84 5.15 11.33
C SER A 173 -15.61 5.34 10.45
N ILE A 174 -14.99 6.52 10.53
CA ILE A 174 -13.67 6.77 9.93
C ILE A 174 -12.73 7.08 11.09
N TYR A 175 -11.67 6.29 11.25
CA TYR A 175 -10.65 6.45 12.31
C TYR A 175 -9.27 6.83 11.78
N ALA A 176 -9.07 6.79 10.47
CA ALA A 176 -7.80 7.08 9.83
C ALA A 176 -8.00 7.79 8.49
N LEU A 177 -7.04 8.63 8.10
CA LEU A 177 -6.95 9.18 6.75
C LEU A 177 -5.95 8.37 5.91
N PRO A 178 -6.29 8.05 4.66
CA PRO A 178 -5.56 7.09 3.83
C PRO A 178 -4.40 7.70 3.04
N ASN A 179 -3.48 6.85 2.60
CA ASN A 179 -2.64 7.17 1.43
C ASN A 179 -3.43 6.86 0.16
N LEU A 180 -3.44 7.79 -0.78
CA LEU A 180 -4.19 7.71 -2.04
C LEU A 180 -3.29 7.88 -3.25
N THR A 181 -3.79 7.53 -4.42
CA THR A 181 -3.14 7.70 -5.71
C THR A 181 -4.16 8.13 -6.75
N ASP A 182 -3.82 9.11 -7.59
CA ASP A 182 -4.52 9.46 -8.82
C ASP A 182 -3.46 9.60 -9.91
N SER A 183 -3.04 8.43 -10.39
CA SER A 183 -1.99 8.27 -11.38
C SER A 183 -2.10 6.87 -11.98
N PRO A 184 -2.58 6.75 -13.23
CA PRO A 184 -2.66 5.46 -13.92
C PRO A 184 -1.32 4.71 -13.95
N SER A 185 -0.21 5.44 -14.06
CA SER A 185 1.13 4.85 -14.08
C SER A 185 1.55 4.19 -12.77
N ILE A 186 0.99 4.63 -11.63
CA ILE A 186 1.22 4.05 -10.30
C ILE A 186 0.15 3.02 -9.94
N GLU A 187 -1.11 3.28 -10.31
CA GLU A 187 -2.25 2.38 -10.09
C GLU A 187 -2.11 1.06 -10.86
N ILE A 188 -1.60 1.11 -12.09
CA ILE A 188 -1.17 -0.07 -12.84
C ILE A 188 0.17 -0.54 -12.26
N THR A 189 0.07 -1.25 -11.14
CA THR A 189 1.16 -1.60 -10.22
C THR A 189 2.31 -2.36 -10.87
N ARG A 190 2.02 -3.23 -11.84
CA ARG A 190 3.01 -4.00 -12.61
C ARG A 190 2.70 -3.90 -14.09
N LYS A 191 3.73 -3.94 -14.90
CA LYS A 191 3.70 -3.85 -16.37
C LYS A 191 4.64 -4.91 -16.93
N LEU A 192 4.31 -5.48 -18.08
CA LEU A 192 5.23 -6.35 -18.82
C LEU A 192 6.06 -5.47 -19.76
N PHE A 193 7.37 -5.46 -19.54
CA PHE A 193 8.34 -4.77 -20.38
C PHE A 193 9.11 -5.78 -21.23
N ILE A 194 9.26 -5.49 -22.52
CA ILE A 194 9.84 -6.39 -23.52
C ILE A 194 11.00 -5.67 -24.22
N ASN A 195 12.10 -6.37 -24.42
CA ASN A 195 13.30 -5.84 -25.07
C ASN A 195 13.02 -5.62 -26.57
N GLN A 196 12.95 -4.35 -26.96
CA GLN A 196 12.62 -3.93 -28.33
C GLN A 196 13.71 -4.35 -29.32
N LYS A 197 14.99 -4.25 -28.95
CA LYS A 197 16.09 -4.69 -29.82
C LYS A 197 16.02 -6.19 -30.10
N TRP A 198 15.58 -6.98 -29.13
CA TRP A 198 15.42 -8.43 -29.30
C TRP A 198 14.22 -8.74 -30.19
N LEU A 199 13.13 -7.99 -30.11
CA LEU A 199 12.01 -8.09 -31.06
C LEU A 199 12.48 -7.81 -32.49
N GLU A 200 13.22 -6.72 -32.70
CA GLU A 200 13.79 -6.34 -34.00
C GLU A 200 14.73 -7.42 -34.55
N HIS A 201 15.63 -7.94 -33.70
CA HIS A 201 16.56 -9.00 -34.07
C HIS A 201 15.85 -10.29 -34.53
N THR A 202 14.79 -10.67 -33.82
CA THR A 202 14.04 -11.90 -34.08
C THR A 202 12.92 -11.72 -35.09
N GLY A 203 12.72 -10.51 -35.62
CA GLY A 203 11.64 -10.18 -36.55
C GLY A 203 10.24 -10.29 -35.93
N LYS A 204 10.15 -10.23 -34.59
CA LYS A 204 8.90 -10.26 -33.85
C LYS A 204 8.33 -8.86 -33.66
N GLN A 205 7.06 -8.79 -33.31
CA GLN A 205 6.35 -7.56 -32.94
C GLN A 205 5.94 -7.66 -31.47
N LEU A 206 5.51 -6.54 -30.88
CA LEU A 206 4.92 -6.58 -29.54
C LEU A 206 3.67 -7.47 -29.55
N PRO A 207 3.54 -8.39 -28.57
CA PRO A 207 2.44 -9.33 -28.55
C PRO A 207 1.13 -8.67 -28.10
N THR A 208 0.03 -9.11 -28.72
CA THR A 208 -1.34 -8.68 -28.41
C THR A 208 -2.20 -9.83 -27.86
N THR A 209 -1.67 -11.05 -27.88
CA THR A 209 -2.30 -12.27 -27.35
C THR A 209 -1.30 -13.10 -26.53
N THR A 210 -1.80 -14.01 -25.69
CA THR A 210 -0.94 -14.95 -24.96
C THR A 210 -0.17 -15.88 -25.92
N ASP A 211 -0.74 -16.25 -27.06
CA ASP A 211 -0.07 -17.08 -28.06
C ASP A 211 1.06 -16.33 -28.76
N GLU A 212 0.85 -15.05 -29.10
CA GLU A 212 1.91 -14.19 -29.64
C GLU A 212 3.02 -13.95 -28.62
N LEU A 213 2.67 -13.79 -27.33
CA LEU A 213 3.67 -13.69 -26.27
C LEU A 213 4.50 -14.98 -26.20
N TYR A 214 3.86 -16.15 -26.21
CA TYR A 214 4.57 -17.44 -26.27
C TYR A 214 5.56 -17.48 -27.44
N ASP A 215 5.12 -17.09 -28.63
CA ASP A 215 5.95 -17.05 -29.84
C ASP A 215 7.13 -16.08 -29.75
N VAL A 216 6.94 -14.91 -29.11
CA VAL A 216 8.01 -13.95 -28.81
C VAL A 216 9.04 -14.57 -27.87
N LEU A 217 8.58 -15.21 -26.78
CA LEU A 217 9.48 -15.82 -25.80
C LEU A 217 10.29 -16.98 -26.41
N VAL A 218 9.66 -17.80 -27.27
CA VAL A 218 10.35 -18.85 -28.03
C VAL A 218 11.42 -18.25 -28.94
N ALA A 219 11.09 -17.18 -29.67
CA ALA A 219 12.05 -16.52 -30.56
C ALA A 219 13.23 -15.91 -29.81
N PHE A 220 13.00 -15.36 -28.62
CA PHE A 220 14.10 -14.90 -27.76
C PHE A 220 15.01 -16.05 -27.35
N ARG A 221 14.45 -17.15 -26.85
CA ARG A 221 15.21 -18.35 -26.44
C ARG A 221 16.09 -18.88 -27.56
N ASP A 222 15.53 -19.00 -28.77
CA ASP A 222 16.15 -19.72 -29.88
C ASP A 222 16.96 -18.80 -30.83
N GLY A 223 16.74 -17.49 -30.76
CA GLY A 223 17.22 -16.52 -31.76
C GLY A 223 18.54 -15.82 -31.47
N ASP A 224 19.24 -16.14 -30.38
CA ASP A 224 20.50 -15.48 -29.98
C ASP A 224 20.47 -13.93 -30.02
N PRO A 225 19.44 -13.27 -29.46
CA PRO A 225 19.30 -11.82 -29.59
C PRO A 225 20.37 -11.03 -28.83
N ASN A 226 21.11 -11.65 -27.91
CA ASN A 226 22.24 -11.04 -27.21
C ASN A 226 23.58 -11.17 -27.96
N GLY A 227 23.64 -11.98 -29.02
CA GLY A 227 24.83 -12.16 -29.86
C GLY A 227 25.99 -12.92 -29.20
N ASP A 228 25.75 -13.62 -28.09
CA ASP A 228 26.77 -14.43 -27.36
C ASP A 228 26.61 -15.94 -27.62
N GLY A 229 26.05 -16.31 -28.78
CA GLY A 229 25.85 -17.70 -29.17
C GLY A 229 24.72 -18.38 -28.42
N GLY A 230 23.70 -17.63 -28.01
CA GLY A 230 22.44 -18.11 -27.43
C GLY A 230 22.57 -18.59 -25.99
N LYS A 231 23.66 -18.24 -25.30
CA LYS A 231 23.91 -18.71 -23.94
C LYS A 231 23.11 -17.90 -22.93
N ASN A 232 22.49 -18.63 -22.00
CA ASN A 232 21.83 -18.08 -20.80
C ASN A 232 20.74 -17.04 -21.10
N ILE A 233 20.07 -17.15 -22.25
CA ILE A 233 18.92 -16.31 -22.56
C ILE A 233 17.79 -16.59 -21.56
N ILE A 234 17.22 -15.52 -21.00
CA ILE A 234 16.08 -15.54 -20.10
C ILE A 234 14.93 -14.80 -20.80
N PRO A 235 14.02 -15.51 -21.48
CA PRO A 235 12.96 -14.85 -22.24
C PRO A 235 12.02 -14.03 -21.35
N LEU A 236 11.60 -14.57 -20.21
CA LEU A 236 10.73 -13.90 -19.23
C LEU A 236 11.23 -14.11 -17.80
N THR A 237 11.34 -13.03 -17.03
CA THR A 237 11.64 -13.07 -15.59
C THR A 237 10.81 -12.04 -14.81
N ALA A 238 10.93 -12.06 -13.49
CA ALA A 238 10.44 -11.03 -12.59
C ALA A 238 11.09 -11.21 -11.22
N ASP A 239 10.75 -10.35 -10.26
CA ASP A 239 11.18 -10.54 -8.87
C ASP A 239 10.57 -11.83 -8.29
N THR A 240 9.31 -12.09 -8.62
CA THR A 240 8.56 -13.26 -8.15
C THR A 240 7.68 -13.84 -9.25
N LEU A 241 7.27 -15.11 -9.09
CA LEU A 241 6.27 -15.70 -9.98
C LEU A 241 4.93 -14.95 -9.92
N ASP A 242 4.57 -14.38 -8.77
CA ASP A 242 3.33 -13.63 -8.58
C ASP A 242 3.29 -12.36 -9.46
N ASP A 243 4.44 -11.73 -9.74
CA ASP A 243 4.50 -10.58 -10.65
C ASP A 243 4.25 -10.98 -12.12
N ILE A 244 4.61 -12.21 -12.51
CA ILE A 244 4.28 -12.78 -13.84
C ILE A 244 2.79 -13.14 -13.88
N ILE A 245 2.28 -13.80 -12.82
CA ILE A 245 0.85 -14.11 -12.69
C ILE A 245 0.01 -12.84 -12.77
N GLY A 246 0.42 -11.76 -12.07
CA GLY A 246 -0.31 -10.51 -12.00
C GLY A 246 -0.57 -9.87 -13.36
N VAL A 247 0.41 -9.90 -14.26
CA VAL A 247 0.31 -9.31 -15.62
C VAL A 247 -0.35 -10.24 -16.65
N LEU A 248 -0.61 -11.51 -16.31
CA LEU A 248 -1.22 -12.50 -17.20
C LEU A 248 -2.62 -12.92 -16.77
N ARG A 249 -2.96 -12.88 -15.48
CA ARG A 249 -4.21 -13.44 -14.95
C ARG A 249 -5.46 -12.81 -15.57
N GLY A 250 -5.41 -11.53 -15.94
CA GLY A 250 -6.50 -10.85 -16.61
C GLY A 250 -6.81 -11.38 -18.02
N SER A 251 -5.83 -11.97 -18.70
CA SER A 251 -6.03 -12.68 -19.98
C SER A 251 -6.82 -13.98 -19.82
N PHE A 252 -7.01 -14.47 -18.60
CA PHE A 252 -7.79 -15.67 -18.28
C PHE A 252 -9.08 -15.32 -17.51
N GLY A 253 -9.50 -14.05 -17.52
CA GLY A 253 -10.71 -13.61 -16.83
C GLY A 253 -10.59 -13.58 -15.30
N LEU A 254 -9.37 -13.50 -14.75
CA LEU A 254 -9.10 -13.54 -13.32
C LEU A 254 -8.68 -12.17 -12.75
N GLY A 255 -9.04 -11.94 -11.48
CA GLY A 255 -8.75 -10.70 -10.77
C GLY A 255 -9.57 -9.53 -11.31
N ASN A 256 -10.81 -9.78 -11.74
CA ASN A 256 -11.67 -8.81 -12.44
C ASN A 256 -12.18 -7.64 -11.57
N ARG A 257 -11.54 -7.40 -10.42
CA ARG A 257 -11.78 -6.31 -9.46
C ARG A 257 -10.49 -5.66 -8.93
N GLY A 258 -9.37 -5.91 -9.61
CA GLY A 258 -8.06 -5.34 -9.26
C GLY A 258 -7.35 -6.12 -8.13
N THR A 259 -6.50 -5.43 -7.37
CA THR A 259 -5.66 -6.05 -6.32
C THR A 259 -6.14 -5.82 -4.90
N GLY A 260 -7.22 -5.06 -4.68
CA GLY A 260 -7.64 -4.59 -3.35
C GLY A 260 -7.99 -5.71 -2.36
N ASN A 261 -8.45 -6.87 -2.85
CA ASN A 261 -8.92 -7.98 -2.02
C ASN A 261 -8.20 -9.31 -2.30
N GLY A 262 -6.92 -9.25 -2.69
CA GLY A 262 -6.06 -10.44 -2.81
C GLY A 262 -6.51 -11.43 -3.89
N TYR A 263 -6.93 -12.62 -3.46
CA TYR A 263 -7.38 -13.73 -4.32
C TYR A 263 -8.89 -13.73 -4.60
N TRP A 264 -9.59 -12.68 -4.20
CA TRP A 264 -11.03 -12.55 -4.34
C TRP A 264 -11.41 -11.61 -5.48
N ASP A 265 -12.34 -12.07 -6.30
CA ASP A 265 -12.98 -11.32 -7.38
C ASP A 265 -14.45 -11.80 -7.53
N VAL A 266 -15.10 -11.59 -8.68
CA VAL A 266 -16.46 -12.12 -8.90
C VAL A 266 -16.52 -13.12 -10.05
N GLU A 267 -17.51 -14.01 -9.99
CA GLU A 267 -17.92 -14.80 -11.15
C GLU A 267 -18.39 -13.87 -12.29
N PRO A 268 -17.93 -14.08 -13.54
CA PRO A 268 -18.30 -13.23 -14.67
C PRO A 268 -19.80 -13.09 -14.91
N ASP A 269 -20.59 -14.11 -14.56
CA ASP A 269 -22.01 -14.22 -14.89
C ASP A 269 -22.96 -13.96 -13.71
N SER A 270 -22.48 -13.83 -12.47
CA SER A 270 -23.39 -13.76 -11.29
C SER A 270 -23.03 -12.77 -10.19
N GLU A 271 -21.98 -11.95 -10.33
CA GLU A 271 -21.47 -11.04 -9.26
C GLU A 271 -21.16 -11.72 -7.90
N ASP A 272 -21.29 -13.04 -7.83
CA ASP A 272 -21.00 -13.82 -6.65
C ASP A 272 -19.49 -13.82 -6.41
N LEU A 273 -19.10 -13.68 -5.15
CA LEU A 273 -17.71 -13.62 -4.77
C LEU A 273 -17.01 -14.96 -5.07
N ARG A 274 -15.86 -14.88 -5.74
CA ARG A 274 -15.06 -16.00 -6.21
C ARG A 274 -13.67 -15.96 -5.59
N PHE A 275 -13.24 -17.09 -5.02
CA PHE A 275 -11.83 -17.34 -4.72
C PHE A 275 -11.16 -17.89 -5.96
N TYR A 276 -10.59 -17.00 -6.79
CA TYR A 276 -10.16 -17.42 -8.13
C TYR A 276 -9.08 -18.51 -8.16
N PRO A 277 -8.19 -18.71 -7.16
CA PRO A 277 -7.25 -19.83 -7.17
C PRO A 277 -7.89 -21.22 -7.11
N ALA A 278 -9.19 -21.31 -6.82
CA ALA A 278 -9.97 -22.55 -6.89
C ALA A 278 -10.77 -22.70 -8.21
N SER A 279 -10.70 -21.73 -9.12
CA SER A 279 -11.47 -21.72 -10.36
C SER A 279 -10.81 -22.51 -11.49
N GLN A 280 -11.62 -22.94 -12.47
CA GLN A 280 -11.13 -23.60 -13.68
C GLN A 280 -10.25 -22.67 -14.54
N SER A 281 -10.57 -21.39 -14.63
CA SER A 281 -9.74 -20.39 -15.32
C SER A 281 -8.34 -20.25 -14.70
N TYR A 282 -8.20 -20.46 -13.39
CA TYR A 282 -6.88 -20.52 -12.75
C TYR A 282 -6.10 -21.77 -13.15
N LYS A 283 -6.75 -22.92 -13.27
CA LYS A 283 -6.13 -24.14 -13.81
C LYS A 283 -5.59 -23.92 -15.24
N GLU A 284 -6.31 -23.18 -16.07
CA GLU A 284 -5.89 -22.82 -17.43
C GLU A 284 -4.67 -21.89 -17.44
N LEU A 285 -4.65 -20.86 -16.57
CA LEU A 285 -3.47 -20.03 -16.36
C LEU A 285 -2.26 -20.87 -15.90
N LEU A 286 -2.46 -21.80 -14.97
CA LEU A 286 -1.40 -22.70 -14.51
C LEU A 286 -0.89 -23.61 -15.62
N ALA A 287 -1.76 -24.07 -16.53
CA ALA A 287 -1.36 -24.83 -17.71
C ALA A 287 -0.47 -24.00 -18.65
N TYR A 288 -0.85 -22.74 -18.91
CA TYR A 288 -0.04 -21.83 -19.71
C TYR A 288 1.33 -21.56 -19.06
N LEU A 289 1.36 -21.26 -17.77
CA LEU A 289 2.61 -21.03 -17.02
C LEU A 289 3.48 -22.29 -16.94
N ASN A 290 2.89 -23.47 -16.78
CA ASN A 290 3.59 -24.75 -16.83
C ASN A 290 4.28 -24.95 -18.18
N LYS A 291 3.58 -24.68 -19.29
CA LYS A 291 4.16 -24.72 -20.64
C LYS A 291 5.35 -23.78 -20.76
N LEU A 292 5.19 -22.50 -20.38
CA LEU A 292 6.28 -21.53 -20.42
C LEU A 292 7.49 -21.97 -19.59
N TYR A 293 7.26 -22.48 -18.38
CA TYR A 293 8.35 -22.87 -17.49
C TYR A 293 9.06 -24.14 -17.95
N THR A 294 8.32 -25.18 -18.35
CA THR A 294 8.88 -26.46 -18.81
C THR A 294 9.64 -26.33 -20.12
N GLU A 295 9.27 -25.36 -20.96
CA GLU A 295 9.98 -25.02 -22.21
C GLU A 295 11.13 -24.01 -22.02
N ASN A 296 11.50 -23.70 -20.77
CA ASN A 296 12.56 -22.74 -20.41
C ASN A 296 12.33 -21.31 -20.93
N LEU A 297 11.07 -20.89 -21.03
CA LEU A 297 10.68 -19.54 -21.40
C LEU A 297 10.57 -18.62 -20.19
N ILE A 298 10.27 -19.18 -19.01
CA ILE A 298 10.38 -18.49 -17.72
C ILE A 298 11.74 -18.80 -17.08
N ASP A 299 12.35 -17.79 -16.47
CA ASP A 299 13.56 -17.88 -15.66
C ASP A 299 13.51 -19.08 -14.69
N ARG A 300 14.50 -19.96 -14.79
CA ARG A 300 14.57 -21.18 -13.96
C ARG A 300 14.71 -20.85 -12.47
N GLU A 301 15.21 -19.66 -12.14
CA GLU A 301 15.37 -19.18 -10.78
C GLU A 301 14.16 -18.39 -10.25
N ILE A 302 13.05 -18.28 -11.00
CA ILE A 302 11.90 -17.43 -10.66
C ILE A 302 11.37 -17.61 -9.21
N PHE A 303 11.45 -18.82 -8.66
CA PHE A 303 11.01 -19.14 -7.29
C PHE A 303 11.94 -18.65 -6.18
N THR A 304 13.15 -18.25 -6.53
CA THR A 304 14.18 -17.70 -5.63
C THR A 304 14.73 -16.37 -6.16
N SER A 305 14.04 -15.78 -7.15
CA SER A 305 14.44 -14.53 -7.80
C SER A 305 14.27 -13.35 -6.84
N SER A 306 14.84 -12.22 -7.23
CA SER A 306 14.72 -10.95 -6.53
C SER A 306 15.04 -9.82 -7.51
N GLY A 307 14.63 -8.60 -7.17
CA GLY A 307 14.96 -7.44 -7.99
C GLY A 307 16.45 -7.24 -8.25
N THR A 308 17.28 -7.52 -7.25
CA THR A 308 18.75 -7.49 -7.39
C THR A 308 19.28 -8.54 -8.36
N LYS A 309 18.70 -9.74 -8.39
CA LYS A 309 19.07 -10.79 -9.35
C LYS A 309 18.61 -10.45 -10.77
N VAL A 310 17.39 -9.92 -10.93
CA VAL A 310 16.87 -9.47 -12.22
C VAL A 310 17.74 -8.34 -12.79
N LEU A 311 18.07 -7.34 -11.96
CA LEU A 311 18.96 -6.25 -12.35
C LEU A 311 20.34 -6.77 -12.81
N ALA A 312 20.97 -7.63 -12.01
CA ALA A 312 22.27 -8.21 -12.37
C ALA A 312 22.25 -9.05 -13.65
N LYS A 313 21.12 -9.72 -13.96
CA LYS A 313 20.91 -10.46 -15.22
C LYS A 313 20.75 -9.50 -16.40
N ASN A 314 20.06 -8.38 -16.21
CA ASN A 314 19.91 -7.34 -17.23
C ASN A 314 21.23 -6.62 -17.55
N GLU A 315 22.07 -6.36 -16.54
CA GLU A 315 23.43 -5.80 -16.75
C GLU A 315 24.32 -6.72 -17.62
N GLN A 316 24.00 -8.01 -17.67
CA GLN A 316 24.64 -9.01 -18.52
C GLN A 316 23.94 -9.19 -19.88
N ASN A 317 22.93 -8.38 -20.20
CA ASN A 317 22.09 -8.48 -21.41
C ASN A 317 21.51 -9.89 -21.60
N LEU A 318 20.98 -10.50 -20.53
CA LEU A 318 20.40 -11.84 -20.55
C LEU A 318 18.87 -11.87 -20.60
N VAL A 319 18.20 -10.74 -20.38
CA VAL A 319 16.74 -10.69 -20.15
C VAL A 319 16.01 -10.15 -21.37
N GLY A 320 15.06 -10.93 -21.89
CA GLY A 320 14.20 -10.53 -23.00
C GLY A 320 12.94 -9.80 -22.57
N SER A 321 12.39 -10.12 -21.41
CA SER A 321 11.23 -9.44 -20.85
C SER A 321 11.16 -9.61 -19.34
N PHE A 322 10.56 -8.62 -18.65
CA PHE A 322 10.31 -8.71 -17.23
C PHE A 322 9.04 -7.98 -16.79
N SER A 323 8.45 -8.42 -15.70
CA SER A 323 7.33 -7.75 -15.04
C SER A 323 7.81 -6.89 -13.86
N PHE A 324 7.55 -5.57 -13.89
CA PHE A 324 7.79 -4.67 -12.76
C PHE A 324 6.97 -3.38 -12.88
N GLY A 325 7.04 -2.47 -11.90
CA GLY A 325 6.33 -1.18 -11.96
C GLY A 325 6.95 -0.16 -12.92
N ASN A 326 8.27 -0.24 -13.10
CA ASN A 326 9.06 0.62 -13.99
C ASN A 326 10.28 -0.12 -14.57
N VAL A 327 10.85 0.42 -15.64
CA VAL A 327 11.98 -0.19 -16.34
C VAL A 327 13.31 -0.01 -15.59
N VAL A 328 13.56 1.22 -15.11
CA VAL A 328 14.86 1.63 -14.55
C VAL A 328 15.28 0.77 -13.37
N ALA A 329 14.34 0.34 -12.52
CA ALA A 329 14.63 -0.49 -11.36
C ALA A 329 15.16 -1.90 -11.72
N ARG A 330 14.96 -2.38 -12.95
CA ARG A 330 15.33 -3.74 -13.36
C ARG A 330 16.27 -3.80 -14.56
N ALA A 331 16.36 -2.75 -15.35
CA ALA A 331 17.28 -2.63 -16.49
C ALA A 331 18.40 -1.61 -16.22
N ASN A 332 18.13 -0.54 -15.47
CA ASN A 332 19.06 0.55 -15.16
C ASN A 332 19.78 1.09 -16.41
N THR A 333 20.95 0.55 -16.76
CA THR A 333 21.81 1.00 -17.87
C THR A 333 21.26 0.70 -19.26
N ASN A 334 20.44 -0.34 -19.43
CA ASN A 334 19.78 -0.68 -20.69
C ASN A 334 18.27 -0.39 -20.66
N ALA A 335 17.82 0.56 -19.83
CA ALA A 335 16.40 0.88 -19.70
C ALA A 335 15.75 1.31 -21.02
N ASP A 336 16.46 2.03 -21.89
CA ASP A 336 15.96 2.48 -23.19
C ASP A 336 15.73 1.33 -24.19
N ASP A 337 16.20 0.12 -23.87
CA ASP A 337 16.00 -1.07 -24.71
C ASP A 337 14.65 -1.75 -24.47
N PHE A 338 13.90 -1.34 -23.45
CA PHE A 338 12.65 -1.96 -23.05
C PHE A 338 11.45 -1.05 -23.26
N VAL A 339 10.40 -1.63 -23.84
CA VAL A 339 9.10 -0.99 -24.04
C VAL A 339 8.00 -1.81 -23.36
N GLY A 340 6.96 -1.14 -22.87
CA GLY A 340 5.80 -1.84 -22.32
C GLY A 340 4.83 -2.29 -23.41
N LEU A 341 3.85 -3.11 -23.02
CA LEU A 341 2.77 -3.51 -23.93
C LEU A 341 1.96 -2.31 -24.45
N GLU A 342 1.49 -2.40 -25.69
CA GLU A 342 0.56 -1.44 -26.31
C GLU A 342 -0.91 -1.81 -26.08
N THR A 343 -1.18 -3.05 -25.68
CA THR A 343 -2.52 -3.57 -25.39
C THR A 343 -2.42 -4.67 -24.33
N ALA A 344 -3.47 -4.88 -23.56
CA ALA A 344 -3.55 -6.08 -22.74
C ALA A 344 -3.62 -7.32 -23.65
N LEU A 345 -2.98 -8.41 -23.21
CA LEU A 345 -2.94 -9.65 -23.97
C LEU A 345 -4.33 -10.29 -23.95
N ALA A 346 -4.90 -10.56 -25.13
CA ALA A 346 -6.05 -11.45 -25.20
C ALA A 346 -5.63 -12.89 -24.90
N GLY A 347 -6.34 -13.56 -24.00
CA GLY A 347 -6.10 -14.97 -23.74
C GLY A 347 -6.97 -15.89 -24.59
N PRO A 348 -6.90 -17.21 -24.33
CA PRO A 348 -7.48 -18.24 -25.20
C PRO A 348 -9.01 -18.18 -25.30
N ASN A 349 -9.68 -17.64 -24.28
CA ASN A 349 -11.14 -17.55 -24.22
C ASN A 349 -11.68 -16.17 -24.68
N GLY A 350 -10.80 -15.28 -25.15
CA GLY A 350 -11.15 -13.93 -25.59
C GLY A 350 -11.11 -12.87 -24.50
N ASP A 351 -10.90 -13.25 -23.23
CA ASP A 351 -10.66 -12.31 -22.12
C ASP A 351 -9.47 -11.41 -22.42
N ARG A 352 -9.63 -10.11 -22.15
CA ARG A 352 -8.59 -9.10 -22.39
C ARG A 352 -8.61 -8.04 -21.28
N LEU A 353 -8.39 -8.46 -20.05
CA LEU A 353 -8.28 -7.57 -18.91
C LEU A 353 -6.82 -7.35 -18.50
N TYR A 354 -6.52 -6.16 -17.98
CA TYR A 354 -5.27 -5.87 -17.27
C TYR A 354 -5.54 -5.67 -15.78
N THR A 355 -5.37 -6.74 -15.00
CA THR A 355 -5.83 -6.79 -13.61
C THR A 355 -4.75 -6.57 -12.57
N SER A 356 -3.51 -6.26 -12.98
CA SER A 356 -2.45 -5.80 -12.06
C SER A 356 -2.63 -4.32 -11.71
N VAL A 357 -3.81 -3.97 -11.24
CA VAL A 357 -4.26 -2.59 -11.04
C VAL A 357 -4.99 -2.47 -9.70
N ARG A 358 -4.82 -1.32 -9.04
CA ARG A 358 -5.60 -0.92 -7.86
C ARG A 358 -6.38 0.36 -8.16
N GLY A 359 -7.41 0.63 -7.36
CA GLY A 359 -8.08 1.93 -7.37
C GLY A 359 -7.22 3.04 -6.75
N HIS A 360 -7.84 4.19 -6.52
CA HIS A 360 -7.23 5.36 -5.90
C HIS A 360 -6.89 5.12 -4.42
N PHE A 361 -7.65 4.24 -3.76
CA PHE A 361 -7.42 3.90 -2.35
C PHE A 361 -6.16 3.02 -2.17
N GLY A 362 -5.13 3.57 -1.52
CA GLY A 362 -3.88 2.89 -1.25
C GLY A 362 -3.89 2.10 0.07
N SER A 363 -3.89 2.79 1.20
CA SER A 363 -3.96 2.15 2.53
C SER A 363 -4.63 3.03 3.57
N ARG A 364 -5.45 2.45 4.45
CA ARG A 364 -6.23 3.18 5.47
C ARG A 364 -5.37 3.85 6.55
N GLY A 365 -4.42 3.13 7.15
CA GLY A 365 -3.66 3.56 8.32
C GLY A 365 -2.49 4.52 8.08
N ALA A 366 -2.66 5.53 7.21
CA ALA A 366 -1.62 6.52 6.92
C ALA A 366 -1.60 7.68 7.92
N PHE A 367 -2.73 8.08 8.49
CA PHE A 367 -2.78 9.11 9.53
C PHE A 367 -3.90 8.85 10.53
N LEU A 368 -3.61 8.90 11.83
CA LEU A 368 -4.60 8.75 12.89
C LEU A 368 -4.39 9.81 13.97
N ILE A 369 -5.50 10.28 14.54
CA ILE A 369 -5.51 11.17 15.71
C ILE A 369 -5.85 10.33 16.93
N SER A 370 -4.97 10.30 17.92
CA SER A 370 -5.24 9.55 19.16
C SER A 370 -6.11 10.35 20.11
N LYS A 371 -6.72 9.67 21.09
CA LYS A 371 -7.43 10.31 22.21
C LYS A 371 -6.56 11.23 23.08
N SER A 372 -5.22 11.14 22.98
CA SER A 372 -4.29 12.02 23.70
C SER A 372 -4.26 13.43 23.13
N ASN A 373 -4.64 13.60 21.86
CA ASN A 373 -4.58 14.86 21.14
C ASN A 373 -5.56 15.89 21.73
N LYS A 374 -5.02 17.02 22.18
CA LYS A 374 -5.79 18.11 22.81
C LYS A 374 -6.33 19.15 21.82
N TYR A 375 -5.96 19.04 20.54
CA TYR A 375 -6.30 19.98 19.47
C TYR A 375 -6.76 19.24 18.20
N PRO A 376 -7.78 18.36 18.27
CA PRO A 376 -8.19 17.53 17.15
C PRO A 376 -8.67 18.32 15.92
N GLU A 377 -9.32 19.46 16.11
CA GLU A 377 -9.77 20.34 15.03
C GLU A 377 -8.59 20.99 14.30
N ALA A 378 -7.60 21.50 15.05
CA ALA A 378 -6.37 22.05 14.48
C ALA A 378 -5.56 20.97 13.76
N THR A 379 -5.51 19.76 14.33
CA THR A 379 -4.85 18.60 13.74
C THR A 379 -5.52 18.17 12.43
N MET A 380 -6.86 18.18 12.39
CA MET A 380 -7.61 17.88 11.17
C MET A 380 -7.36 18.92 10.08
N ARG A 381 -7.39 20.23 10.41
CA ARG A 381 -7.02 21.28 9.46
C ARG A 381 -5.58 21.13 8.96
N TRP A 382 -4.66 20.74 9.85
CA TRP A 382 -3.24 20.55 9.53
C TRP A 382 -3.05 19.44 8.49
N ILE A 383 -3.73 18.30 8.65
CA ILE A 383 -3.61 17.18 7.71
C ILE A 383 -4.41 17.38 6.42
N ASP A 384 -5.58 18.05 6.49
CA ASP A 384 -6.40 18.29 5.31
C ASP A 384 -5.70 19.15 4.25
N HIS A 385 -4.80 20.05 4.65
CA HIS A 385 -3.96 20.80 3.71
C HIS A 385 -3.22 19.87 2.75
N PHE A 386 -2.76 18.70 3.21
CA PHE A 386 -2.05 17.73 2.37
C PHE A 386 -2.94 16.93 1.43
N TYR A 387 -4.26 17.12 1.48
CA TYR A 387 -5.19 16.66 0.46
C TYR A 387 -5.57 17.78 -0.53
N SER A 388 -5.10 19.02 -0.32
CA SER A 388 -5.20 20.10 -1.30
C SER A 388 -4.08 20.02 -2.36
N GLU A 389 -4.28 20.62 -3.53
CA GLU A 389 -3.26 20.67 -4.58
C GLU A 389 -1.94 21.33 -4.08
N GLU A 390 -2.05 22.40 -3.30
CA GLU A 390 -0.89 23.09 -2.72
C GLU A 390 -0.11 22.18 -1.76
N GLY A 391 -0.81 21.50 -0.84
CA GLY A 391 -0.17 20.62 0.12
C GLY A 391 0.36 19.33 -0.50
N ILE A 392 -0.34 18.76 -1.50
CA ILE A 392 0.19 17.62 -2.28
C ILE A 392 1.51 18.04 -2.94
N ARG A 393 1.53 19.19 -3.64
CA ARG A 393 2.75 19.71 -4.27
C ARG A 393 3.84 19.97 -3.23
N MET A 394 3.51 20.49 -2.06
CA MET A 394 4.49 20.68 -0.98
C MET A 394 5.12 19.36 -0.52
N LEU A 395 4.34 18.28 -0.35
CA LEU A 395 4.86 16.97 0.07
C LEU A 395 5.72 16.28 -0.98
N TYR A 396 5.49 16.54 -2.27
CA TYR A 396 6.20 15.87 -3.36
C TYR A 396 7.29 16.70 -4.02
N MET A 397 7.19 18.03 -3.98
CA MET A 397 8.11 18.96 -4.65
C MET A 397 8.82 19.91 -3.69
N GLY A 398 8.27 20.15 -2.49
CA GLY A 398 8.88 20.98 -1.44
C GLY A 398 8.45 22.43 -1.54
N VAL A 399 9.42 23.35 -1.60
CA VAL A 399 9.18 24.81 -1.58
C VAL A 399 9.56 25.42 -2.93
N GLU A 400 8.66 26.23 -3.49
CA GLU A 400 8.88 26.88 -4.79
C GLU A 400 10.08 27.83 -4.76
N GLY A 401 10.92 27.78 -5.79
CA GLY A 401 12.17 28.55 -5.88
C GLY A 401 13.30 28.05 -4.98
N VAL A 402 13.05 27.04 -4.12
CA VAL A 402 14.06 26.40 -3.27
C VAL A 402 14.35 24.98 -3.74
N SER A 403 13.30 24.20 -4.01
CA SER A 403 13.43 22.82 -4.47
C SER A 403 12.78 22.57 -5.82
N TYR A 404 11.73 23.30 -6.17
CA TYR A 404 11.07 23.15 -7.47
C TYR A 404 10.76 24.50 -8.12
N GLN A 405 10.46 24.47 -9.41
CA GLN A 405 9.98 25.59 -10.20
C GLN A 405 8.85 25.16 -11.13
N LYS A 406 8.06 26.14 -11.57
CA LYS A 406 7.09 25.98 -12.67
C LYS A 406 7.67 26.56 -13.95
N ASP A 407 7.68 25.79 -15.04
CA ASP A 407 8.13 26.27 -16.34
C ASP A 407 7.06 27.13 -17.04
N ALA A 408 7.39 27.64 -18.24
CA ALA A 408 6.50 28.49 -19.03
C ALA A 408 5.27 27.75 -19.58
N ASP A 409 5.35 26.43 -19.72
CA ASP A 409 4.26 25.56 -20.20
C ASP A 409 3.36 25.09 -19.04
N GLY A 410 3.75 25.41 -17.81
CA GLY A 410 3.02 25.13 -16.60
C GLY A 410 3.40 23.82 -15.92
N ASN A 411 4.46 23.14 -16.35
CA ASN A 411 4.95 21.92 -15.70
C ASN A 411 5.78 22.26 -14.48
N TYR A 412 5.67 21.42 -13.45
CA TYR A 412 6.45 21.52 -12.23
C TYR A 412 7.61 20.53 -12.26
N ASP A 413 8.82 21.00 -12.01
CA ASP A 413 10.01 20.17 -11.89
C ASP A 413 10.96 20.67 -10.80
N PHE A 414 11.77 19.75 -10.26
CA PHE A 414 12.85 20.13 -9.35
C PHE A 414 13.83 21.05 -10.05
N ILE A 415 14.37 22.03 -9.31
CA ILE A 415 15.27 23.01 -9.90
C ILE A 415 16.55 22.33 -10.45
N PRO A 416 17.14 22.84 -11.56
CA PRO A 416 18.33 22.27 -12.19
C PRO A 416 19.48 21.99 -11.23
N GLU A 417 19.67 22.83 -10.21
CA GLU A 417 20.73 22.71 -9.21
C GLU A 417 20.62 21.43 -8.37
N ILE A 418 19.41 20.89 -8.19
CA ILE A 418 19.16 19.63 -7.49
C ILE A 418 19.39 18.46 -8.44
N VAL A 419 18.78 18.50 -9.62
CA VAL A 419 18.75 17.35 -10.54
C VAL A 419 20.06 17.14 -11.30
N ASN A 420 20.80 18.21 -11.61
CA ASN A 420 22.06 18.13 -12.36
C ASN A 420 23.28 17.88 -11.46
N ASN A 421 23.15 18.01 -10.14
CA ASN A 421 24.25 17.87 -9.18
C ASN A 421 24.02 16.72 -8.20
N ILE A 422 23.46 15.60 -8.68
CA ILE A 422 23.36 14.38 -7.88
C ILE A 422 24.77 13.83 -7.66
N PRO A 423 25.25 13.73 -6.40
CA PRO A 423 26.59 13.23 -6.12
C PRO A 423 26.77 11.79 -6.63
N GLU A 424 27.97 11.45 -7.09
CA GLU A 424 28.30 10.09 -7.51
C GLU A 424 27.98 9.09 -6.38
N GLY A 425 27.27 8.00 -6.71
CA GLY A 425 26.81 7.01 -5.74
C GLY A 425 25.54 7.38 -4.95
N SER A 426 24.95 8.57 -5.20
CA SER A 426 23.64 8.95 -4.67
C SER A 426 22.53 8.73 -5.69
N SER A 427 21.34 8.41 -5.20
CA SER A 427 20.10 8.39 -5.99
C SER A 427 19.42 9.76 -5.97
N PHE A 428 18.55 10.00 -6.96
CA PHE A 428 17.68 11.17 -6.99
C PHE A 428 16.87 11.31 -5.69
N ASP A 429 16.24 10.22 -5.21
CA ASP A 429 15.45 10.20 -3.98
C ASP A 429 16.24 10.64 -2.74
N GLN A 430 17.52 10.24 -2.64
CA GLN A 430 18.39 10.66 -1.54
C GLN A 430 18.66 12.17 -1.56
N VAL A 431 18.80 12.77 -2.73
CA VAL A 431 19.07 14.20 -2.85
C VAL A 431 17.85 15.04 -2.53
N VAL A 432 16.66 14.62 -2.99
CA VAL A 432 15.41 15.37 -2.73
C VAL A 432 14.87 15.16 -1.31
N SER A 433 15.25 14.08 -0.62
CA SER A 433 14.79 13.75 0.75
C SER A 433 15.05 14.85 1.80
N LYS A 434 15.94 15.82 1.55
CA LYS A 434 16.15 17.00 2.42
C LYS A 434 15.13 18.13 2.21
N TYR A 435 14.39 18.08 1.10
CA TYR A 435 13.36 19.08 0.77
C TYR A 435 11.95 18.54 0.97
N VAL A 436 11.76 17.23 0.78
CA VAL A 436 10.44 16.59 0.76
C VAL A 436 10.34 15.33 1.63
N PRO A 437 9.18 15.06 2.25
CA PRO A 437 9.00 13.93 3.17
C PRO A 437 8.63 12.60 2.49
N TYR A 438 8.47 12.52 1.17
CA TYR A 438 7.85 11.32 0.54
C TYR A 438 8.66 10.03 0.64
N ALA A 439 9.99 10.09 0.78
CA ALA A 439 10.82 8.90 0.89
C ALA A 439 10.38 8.02 2.07
N GLY A 440 10.12 6.73 1.81
CA GLY A 440 9.52 5.78 2.76
C GLY A 440 8.08 5.37 2.44
N GLY A 441 7.40 6.11 1.54
CA GLY A 441 6.04 5.82 1.07
C GLY A 441 4.95 6.01 2.13
N SER A 442 3.69 5.70 1.81
CA SER A 442 2.54 5.75 2.74
C SER A 442 2.20 7.15 3.31
N LEU A 443 2.50 8.23 2.59
CA LEU A 443 2.09 9.58 3.00
C LEU A 443 0.55 9.72 3.04
N PRO A 444 -0.04 10.35 4.07
CA PRO A 444 -1.47 10.66 4.13
C PRO A 444 -1.83 11.83 3.20
N THR A 445 -1.90 11.54 1.91
CA THR A 445 -2.12 12.50 0.82
C THR A 445 -2.57 11.75 -0.43
N LEU A 446 -2.89 12.49 -1.49
CA LEU A 446 -3.13 11.97 -2.84
C LEU A 446 -1.87 12.12 -3.69
N ILE A 447 -1.31 10.99 -4.14
CA ILE A 447 -0.22 11.04 -5.13
C ILE A 447 -0.80 11.51 -6.46
N LEU A 448 -0.32 12.65 -6.96
CA LEU A 448 -0.61 13.14 -8.31
C LEU A 448 0.60 12.95 -9.21
N GLU A 449 0.35 12.43 -10.42
CA GLU A 449 1.40 12.17 -11.41
C GLU A 449 2.20 13.43 -11.80
N GLU A 450 1.58 14.61 -11.72
CA GLU A 450 2.22 15.90 -12.02
C GLU A 450 3.35 16.24 -11.05
N TYR A 451 3.21 15.85 -9.78
CA TYR A 451 4.12 16.24 -8.69
C TYR A 451 5.02 15.10 -8.25
N PHE A 452 4.63 13.85 -8.44
CA PHE A 452 5.48 12.71 -8.11
C PHE A 452 6.46 12.42 -9.26
N LYS A 453 7.77 12.44 -8.98
CA LYS A 453 8.84 12.23 -9.97
C LYS A 453 9.59 10.90 -9.78
N GLY A 454 8.88 9.87 -9.29
CA GLY A 454 9.42 8.53 -9.09
C GLY A 454 9.56 7.71 -10.38
N GLY A 455 10.18 6.54 -10.28
CA GLY A 455 10.45 5.67 -11.44
C GLY A 455 9.20 5.23 -12.21
N GLU A 456 8.08 5.09 -11.51
CA GLU A 456 6.75 4.73 -12.06
C GLU A 456 6.22 5.78 -13.02
N THR A 457 6.66 7.03 -12.86
CA THR A 457 6.27 8.19 -13.68
C THR A 457 7.28 8.47 -14.81
N GLN A 458 8.23 7.57 -15.06
CA GLN A 458 9.12 7.69 -16.21
C GLN A 458 8.37 7.41 -17.52
N PRO A 459 8.81 7.97 -18.68
CA PRO A 459 8.07 7.92 -19.94
C PRO A 459 7.62 6.52 -20.37
N SER A 460 8.49 5.50 -20.23
CA SER A 460 8.17 4.12 -20.63
C SER A 460 7.08 3.48 -19.75
N ALA A 461 7.11 3.73 -18.44
CA ALA A 461 6.09 3.25 -17.52
C ALA A 461 4.76 3.99 -17.73
N LYS A 462 4.79 5.31 -17.96
CA LYS A 462 3.61 6.11 -18.30
C LYS A 462 2.95 5.65 -19.59
N ALA A 463 3.71 5.56 -20.69
CA ALA A 463 3.18 5.13 -21.98
C ALA A 463 2.53 3.74 -21.90
N ALA A 464 3.19 2.81 -21.20
CA ALA A 464 2.63 1.48 -20.97
C ALA A 464 1.33 1.53 -20.14
N ALA A 465 1.26 2.38 -19.12
CA ALA A 465 0.03 2.56 -18.34
C ALA A 465 -1.12 3.15 -19.18
N GLU A 466 -0.84 4.18 -19.97
CA GLU A 466 -1.83 4.81 -20.85
C GLU A 466 -2.40 3.81 -21.86
N ASN A 467 -1.53 2.98 -22.45
CA ASN A 467 -1.90 1.91 -23.36
C ASN A 467 -2.76 0.82 -22.69
N LEU A 468 -2.50 0.52 -21.42
CA LEU A 468 -3.20 -0.53 -20.67
C LEU A 468 -4.49 -0.06 -20.00
N ARG A 469 -4.63 1.24 -19.76
CA ARG A 469 -5.79 1.87 -19.10
C ARG A 469 -7.15 1.46 -19.71
N PRO A 470 -7.32 1.32 -21.04
CA PRO A 470 -8.59 0.87 -21.62
C PRO A 470 -8.99 -0.57 -21.27
N TYR A 471 -8.09 -1.37 -20.69
CA TYR A 471 -8.29 -2.79 -20.40
C TYR A 471 -8.38 -3.10 -18.91
N VAL A 472 -8.28 -2.10 -18.02
CA VAL A 472 -8.50 -2.31 -16.58
C VAL A 472 -9.98 -2.61 -16.32
N PRO A 473 -10.31 -3.37 -15.27
CA PRO A 473 -11.71 -3.57 -14.88
C PRO A 473 -12.45 -2.23 -14.69
N GLU A 474 -13.72 -2.17 -15.10
CA GLU A 474 -14.55 -0.98 -14.91
C GLU A 474 -14.76 -0.65 -13.42
N GLU A 475 -14.89 -1.69 -12.59
CA GLU A 475 -14.99 -1.58 -11.14
C GLU A 475 -13.70 -2.08 -10.49
N LEU A 476 -13.05 -1.23 -9.69
CA LEU A 476 -11.88 -1.59 -8.88
C LEU A 476 -12.28 -1.53 -7.41
N TRP A 477 -12.07 -2.63 -6.69
CA TRP A 477 -12.37 -2.68 -5.28
C TRP A 477 -11.27 -2.04 -4.45
N ALA A 478 -11.68 -1.19 -3.50
CA ALA A 478 -10.88 -0.90 -2.32
C ALA A 478 -10.86 -2.14 -1.40
N PRO A 479 -9.87 -2.26 -0.49
CA PRO A 479 -9.87 -3.30 0.53
C PRO A 479 -11.19 -3.29 1.31
N PHE A 480 -11.81 -4.46 1.46
CA PHE A 480 -13.03 -4.57 2.23
C PHE A 480 -12.79 -4.33 3.72
N SER A 481 -13.82 -3.85 4.40
CA SER A 481 -13.78 -3.63 5.85
C SER A 481 -14.29 -4.86 6.59
N PHE A 482 -13.53 -5.26 7.59
CA PHE A 482 -13.80 -6.41 8.46
C PHE A 482 -13.96 -5.91 9.89
N THR A 483 -14.78 -6.58 10.69
CA THR A 483 -14.75 -6.39 12.15
C THR A 483 -13.45 -6.92 12.73
N PHE A 484 -13.13 -6.59 13.97
CA PHE A 484 -11.95 -7.13 14.64
C PHE A 484 -11.99 -8.67 14.72
N GLU A 485 -13.14 -9.26 15.08
CA GLU A 485 -13.31 -10.71 15.15
C GLU A 485 -13.16 -11.38 13.77
N GLU A 486 -13.79 -10.82 12.73
CA GLU A 486 -13.64 -11.30 11.36
C GLU A 486 -12.18 -11.22 10.89
N SER A 487 -11.46 -10.14 11.24
CA SER A 487 -10.05 -9.97 10.90
C SER A 487 -9.16 -11.02 11.55
N GLU A 488 -9.36 -11.34 12.82
CA GLU A 488 -8.56 -12.36 13.51
C GLU A 488 -8.78 -13.76 12.91
N GLU A 489 -10.03 -14.14 12.62
CA GLU A 489 -10.35 -15.41 11.97
C GLU A 489 -9.82 -15.45 10.53
N LYS A 490 -10.06 -14.39 9.75
CA LYS A 490 -9.56 -14.23 8.38
C LYS A 490 -8.05 -14.40 8.31
N LEU A 491 -7.29 -13.68 9.12
CA LEU A 491 -5.82 -13.70 9.07
C LEU A 491 -5.26 -15.10 9.35
N SER A 492 -5.88 -15.86 10.26
CA SER A 492 -5.50 -17.24 10.53
C SER A 492 -5.77 -18.15 9.32
N LEU A 493 -6.96 -18.05 8.73
CA LEU A 493 -7.35 -18.87 7.57
C LEU A 493 -6.52 -18.52 6.33
N GLU A 494 -6.31 -17.24 6.05
CA GLU A 494 -5.50 -16.76 4.93
C GLU A 494 -4.06 -17.27 5.02
N ALA A 495 -3.45 -17.27 6.21
CA ALA A 495 -2.07 -17.71 6.38
C ALA A 495 -1.87 -19.15 5.87
N ASP A 496 -2.77 -20.06 6.23
CA ASP A 496 -2.70 -21.46 5.83
C ASP A 496 -3.12 -21.67 4.36
N ILE A 497 -4.25 -21.09 3.96
CA ILE A 497 -4.81 -21.24 2.61
C ILE A 497 -3.87 -20.61 1.57
N TYR A 498 -3.38 -19.39 1.78
CA TYR A 498 -2.53 -18.70 0.81
C TYR A 498 -1.15 -19.35 0.72
N ALA A 499 -0.63 -19.90 1.83
CA ALA A 499 0.58 -20.72 1.80
C ALA A 499 0.40 -21.97 0.92
N MET A 500 -0.73 -22.67 1.05
CA MET A 500 -1.08 -23.81 0.20
C MET A 500 -1.20 -23.41 -1.28
N VAL A 501 -1.92 -22.32 -1.58
CA VAL A 501 -2.04 -21.78 -2.95
C VAL A 501 -0.65 -21.53 -3.53
N LYS A 502 0.20 -20.76 -2.82
CA LYS A 502 1.55 -20.43 -3.29
C LYS A 502 2.41 -21.66 -3.54
N GLN A 503 2.36 -22.64 -2.64
CA GLN A 503 3.09 -23.90 -2.79
C GLN A 503 2.60 -24.69 -4.01
N ARG A 504 1.30 -24.95 -4.12
CA ARG A 504 0.73 -25.77 -5.20
C ARG A 504 0.86 -25.10 -6.55
N THR A 505 0.70 -23.78 -6.63
CA THR A 505 0.99 -23.00 -7.84
C THR A 505 2.43 -23.21 -8.30
N ALA A 506 3.42 -23.14 -7.39
CA ALA A 506 4.79 -23.41 -7.74
C ALA A 506 5.02 -24.86 -8.23
N GLU A 507 4.39 -25.85 -7.58
CA GLU A 507 4.49 -27.26 -7.97
C GLU A 507 3.86 -27.53 -9.34
N PHE A 508 2.69 -26.97 -9.63
CA PHE A 508 2.02 -27.09 -10.93
C PHE A 508 2.83 -26.41 -12.04
N VAL A 509 3.30 -25.18 -11.83
CA VAL A 509 4.13 -24.46 -12.82
C VAL A 509 5.44 -25.21 -13.09
N GLN A 510 6.06 -25.79 -12.06
CA GLN A 510 7.30 -26.58 -12.24
C GLN A 510 7.07 -27.94 -12.91
N GLY A 511 5.83 -28.42 -13.01
CA GLY A 511 5.51 -29.79 -13.42
C GLY A 511 5.87 -30.83 -12.35
N LYS A 512 6.02 -30.41 -11.09
CA LYS A 512 6.22 -31.33 -9.95
C LYS A 512 4.92 -31.97 -9.49
N ALA A 513 3.79 -31.32 -9.72
CA ALA A 513 2.45 -31.87 -9.55
C ALA A 513 1.72 -31.85 -10.90
N SER A 514 0.91 -32.89 -11.18
CA SER A 514 0.10 -32.91 -12.40
C SER A 514 -1.11 -31.99 -12.26
N LEU A 515 -1.49 -31.27 -13.31
CA LEU A 515 -2.74 -30.49 -13.33
C LEU A 515 -3.99 -31.37 -13.18
N ASP A 516 -3.88 -32.67 -13.40
CA ASP A 516 -4.97 -33.62 -13.09
C ASP A 516 -5.27 -33.67 -11.58
N GLU A 517 -4.33 -33.25 -10.72
CA GLU A 517 -4.52 -33.16 -9.27
C GLU A 517 -5.22 -31.86 -8.83
N PHE A 518 -5.56 -30.95 -9.75
CA PHE A 518 -6.13 -29.64 -9.41
C PHE A 518 -7.40 -29.76 -8.55
N ASP A 519 -8.33 -30.65 -8.91
CA ASP A 519 -9.59 -30.82 -8.20
C ASP A 519 -9.35 -31.34 -6.77
N SER A 520 -8.31 -32.17 -6.58
CA SER A 520 -7.89 -32.61 -5.25
C SER A 520 -7.27 -31.48 -4.43
N TYR A 521 -6.56 -30.56 -5.07
CA TYR A 521 -6.04 -29.35 -4.45
C TYR A 521 -7.20 -28.44 -3.99
N VAL A 522 -8.20 -28.21 -4.84
CA VAL A 522 -9.40 -27.43 -4.45
C VAL A 522 -10.13 -28.09 -3.27
N ALA A 523 -10.35 -29.40 -3.33
CA ALA A 523 -10.94 -30.14 -2.21
C ALA A 523 -10.10 -30.09 -0.92
N GLN A 524 -8.79 -29.86 -1.02
CA GLN A 524 -7.93 -29.65 0.13
C GLN A 524 -8.10 -28.25 0.71
N LEU A 525 -8.22 -27.20 -0.13
CA LEU A 525 -8.52 -25.86 0.34
C LEU A 525 -9.85 -25.80 1.11
N GLU A 526 -10.87 -26.51 0.63
CA GLU A 526 -12.16 -26.65 1.33
C GLU A 526 -11.99 -27.26 2.72
N LYS A 527 -11.17 -28.31 2.86
CA LYS A 527 -10.85 -28.92 4.16
C LYS A 527 -10.03 -28.01 5.07
N MET A 528 -9.32 -27.04 4.50
CA MET A 528 -8.54 -26.02 5.24
C MET A 528 -9.40 -24.82 5.66
N GLY A 529 -10.70 -24.82 5.35
CA GLY A 529 -11.61 -23.76 5.77
C GLY A 529 -11.88 -22.70 4.70
N LEU A 530 -11.69 -23.00 3.41
CA LEU A 530 -12.01 -22.04 2.33
C LEU A 530 -13.46 -21.57 2.39
N GLY A 531 -14.42 -22.45 2.68
CA GLY A 531 -15.81 -22.04 2.90
C GLY A 531 -16.00 -21.05 4.06
N GLN A 532 -15.30 -21.24 5.18
CA GLN A 532 -15.34 -20.30 6.32
C GLN A 532 -14.73 -18.95 5.94
N LEU A 533 -13.61 -18.97 5.20
CA LEU A 533 -12.98 -17.75 4.70
C LEU A 533 -13.92 -17.03 3.74
N LYS A 534 -14.62 -17.76 2.86
CA LYS A 534 -15.63 -17.20 1.97
C LYS A 534 -16.75 -16.52 2.74
N ASP A 535 -17.30 -17.15 3.79
CA ASP A 535 -18.36 -16.57 4.60
C ASP A 535 -17.95 -15.22 5.24
N ILE A 536 -16.68 -15.09 5.64
CA ILE A 536 -16.14 -13.82 6.18
C ILE A 536 -16.08 -12.76 5.08
N TYR A 537 -15.58 -13.13 3.91
CA TYR A 537 -15.48 -12.23 2.77
C TYR A 537 -16.84 -11.83 2.18
N ASP A 538 -17.82 -12.72 2.14
CA ASP A 538 -19.19 -12.43 1.69
C ASP A 538 -19.83 -11.36 2.59
N LYS A 539 -19.68 -11.47 3.91
CA LYS A 539 -20.16 -10.42 4.85
C LYS A 539 -19.49 -9.07 4.60
N ALA A 540 -18.18 -9.08 4.36
CA ALA A 540 -17.43 -7.86 4.08
C ALA A 540 -17.82 -7.24 2.74
N TYR A 541 -18.06 -8.06 1.73
CA TYR A 541 -18.53 -7.62 0.42
C TYR A 541 -19.97 -7.08 0.48
N ASP A 542 -20.84 -7.69 1.28
CA ASP A 542 -22.20 -7.18 1.51
C ASP A 542 -22.21 -5.81 2.19
N ARG A 543 -21.27 -5.53 3.11
CA ARG A 543 -21.05 -4.19 3.66
C ARG A 543 -20.55 -3.23 2.58
N TYR A 544 -19.53 -3.63 1.83
CA TYR A 544 -18.93 -2.83 0.76
C TYR A 544 -19.94 -2.37 -0.31
N LYS A 545 -20.96 -3.20 -0.60
CA LYS A 545 -22.04 -2.85 -1.55
C LYS A 545 -23.07 -1.87 -0.99
N GLN A 546 -23.18 -1.72 0.33
CA GLN A 546 -24.17 -0.86 1.00
C GLN A 546 -23.66 0.57 1.22
N ASP A 547 -22.34 0.73 1.35
CA ASP A 547 -21.64 2.02 1.46
C ASP A 547 -21.50 2.74 0.11
#